data_AF-A0A9E0XDC4-F1
#
_entry.id   AF-A0A9E0XDC4-F1
#
_cell.length_a   1.000
_cell.length_b   1.000
_cell.length_c   1.000
_cell.angle_alpha   90.00
_cell.angle_beta   90.00
_cell.angle_gamma   90.00
#
_symmetry.space_group_name_H-M   'P 1'
#
loop_
_entity.id
_entity.type
_entity.pdbx_description
1 polymer ?
#
loop_
_entity_poly.entity_id
_entity_poly.type
_entity_poly.pdbx_seq_one_letter_code
_entity_poly.pdbx_strand_id
1 'polypeptide(L)'
;MSENSSKSAPLPVIIAILALSTLFFFAVRYFYGPRETGTFVGDGIHTAQQRKANLAELHAKEKAAATTYGWVNQKDKVVRLPIDRAMELTLQKYAARN
;
A
#
# COMPACT_ATOMS: atom_id res chain seq x y z
N MET A 1 33.48 45.73 31.74
CA MET A 1 32.10 45.22 31.83
C MET A 1 31.28 46.05 30.84
N SER A 2 31.28 45.68 29.56
CA SER A 2 30.62 46.52 28.54
C SER A 2 29.12 46.26 28.59
N GLU A 3 28.38 47.24 29.10
CA GLU A 3 26.92 47.24 29.10
C GLU A 3 26.42 47.31 27.66
N ASN A 4 25.81 46.22 27.20
CA ASN A 4 25.06 46.22 25.95
C ASN A 4 23.76 47.01 26.19
N SER A 5 23.75 48.28 25.75
CA SER A 5 22.54 49.09 25.70
C SER A 5 21.55 48.48 24.70
N SER A 6 20.59 47.72 25.21
CA SER A 6 19.49 47.13 24.46
C SER A 6 18.62 48.22 23.84
N LYS A 7 18.91 48.65 22.61
CA LYS A 7 18.00 49.50 21.82
C LYS A 7 16.73 48.68 21.55
N SER A 8 15.62 49.03 22.20
CA SER A 8 14.33 48.42 21.89
C SER A 8 13.97 48.74 20.44
N ALA A 9 13.48 47.74 19.71
CA ALA A 9 13.11 47.92 18.32
C ALA A 9 11.95 48.94 18.22
N PRO A 10 11.95 49.83 17.21
CA PRO A 10 10.84 50.76 17.03
C PRO A 10 9.54 49.98 16.79
N LEU A 11 8.46 50.40 17.45
CA LEU A 11 7.12 49.79 17.36
C LEU A 11 6.66 49.41 15.93
N PRO A 12 6.84 50.23 14.87
CA PRO A 12 6.43 49.83 13.52
C PRO A 12 7.20 48.61 12.98
N VAL A 13 8.47 48.43 13.38
CA VAL A 13 9.28 47.27 12.96
C VAL A 13 8.78 46.00 13.65
N ILE A 14 8.40 46.10 14.92
CA ILE A 14 7.81 44.97 15.66
C ILE A 14 6.50 44.55 15.00
N ILE A 15 5.63 45.50 14.65
CA ILE A 15 4.35 45.23 13.97
C ILE A 15 4.59 44.61 12.59
N ALA A 16 5.55 45.12 11.81
CA ALA A 16 5.89 44.58 10.50
C ALA A 16 6.40 43.13 10.58
N ILE A 17 7.25 42.82 11.56
CA ILE A 17 7.75 41.46 11.79
C ILE A 17 6.62 40.53 12.20
N LEU A 18 5.72 40.96 13.09
CA LEU A 18 4.57 40.16 13.50
C LEU A 18 3.61 39.90 12.33
N ALA A 19 3.39 40.90 11.47
CA ALA A 19 2.57 40.74 10.26
C ALA A 19 3.20 39.74 9.28
N LEU A 20 4.51 39.83 9.05
CA LEU A 20 5.24 38.88 8.20
C LEU A 20 5.23 37.47 8.80
N SER A 21 5.48 37.32 10.10
CA SER A 21 5.44 36.03 10.78
C SER A 21 4.05 35.40 10.73
N THR A 22 3.00 36.15 11.01
CA THR A 22 1.62 35.63 10.96
C THR A 22 1.25 35.18 9.55
N LEU A 23 1.59 35.96 8.52
CA LEU A 23 1.36 35.60 7.13
C LEU A 23 2.17 34.36 6.71
N PHE A 24 3.41 34.24 7.15
CA PHE A 24 4.25 33.07 6.93
C PHE A 24 3.69 31.82 7.60
N PHE A 25 3.31 31.89 8.89
CA PHE A 25 2.70 30.78 9.60
C PHE A 25 1.38 30.35 8.95
N PHE A 26 0.58 31.31 8.47
CA PHE A 26 -0.66 31.03 7.76
C PHE A 26 -0.41 30.34 6.42
N ALA A 27 0.57 30.82 5.65
CA ALA A 27 1.00 30.19 4.40
C ALA A 27 1.52 28.77 4.65
N VAL A 28 2.37 28.57 5.65
CA VAL A 28 2.88 27.24 6.03
C VAL A 28 1.72 26.33 6.43
N ARG A 29 0.80 26.79 7.29
CA ARG A 29 -0.39 26.04 7.70
C ARG A 29 -1.28 25.64 6.53
N TYR A 30 -1.41 26.52 5.53
CA TYR A 30 -2.24 26.31 4.34
C TYR A 30 -1.57 25.38 3.32
N PHE A 31 -0.30 25.60 2.99
CA PHE A 31 0.43 24.82 1.99
C PHE A 31 0.99 23.50 2.51
N TYR A 32 1.43 23.48 3.77
CA TYR A 32 2.00 22.31 4.46
C TYR A 32 1.05 21.71 5.51
N GLY A 33 -0.24 22.08 5.46
CA GLY A 33 -1.26 21.35 6.21
C GLY A 33 -1.12 19.83 5.94
N PRO A 34 -1.35 18.97 6.95
CA PRO A 34 -1.19 17.52 6.79
C PRO A 34 -1.99 17.09 5.57
N ARG A 35 -1.29 16.78 4.49
CA ARG A 35 -1.89 16.01 3.42
C ARG A 35 -2.10 14.67 4.07
N GLU A 36 -3.36 14.36 4.38
CA GLU A 36 -3.81 13.04 4.80
C GLU A 36 -3.38 12.07 3.71
N THR A 37 -2.12 11.66 3.74
CA THR A 37 -1.67 10.42 3.17
C THR A 37 -2.34 9.39 4.06
N GLY A 38 -3.62 9.12 3.76
CA GLY A 38 -4.36 8.04 4.38
C GLY A 38 -3.51 6.78 4.37
N THR A 39 -3.80 5.87 5.28
CA THR A 39 -3.05 4.62 5.48
C THR A 39 -2.47 4.13 4.15
N PHE A 40 -1.16 4.02 4.05
CA PHE A 40 -0.48 3.58 2.83
C PHE A 40 -0.81 2.09 2.64
N VAL A 41 -2.01 1.80 2.14
CA VAL A 41 -2.53 0.44 1.94
C VAL A 41 -1.99 -0.14 0.63
N GLY A 42 -1.13 0.58 -0.10
CA GLY A 42 -0.72 0.22 -1.44
C GLY A 42 0.77 0.28 -1.64
N ASP A 43 1.24 -0.45 -2.62
CA ASP A 43 2.62 -0.83 -2.88
C ASP A 43 3.46 0.37 -3.40
N GLY A 44 2.89 1.58 -3.43
CA GLY A 44 3.43 2.78 -4.06
C GLY A 44 3.47 2.76 -5.59
N ILE A 45 3.36 1.58 -6.19
CA ILE A 45 3.55 1.34 -7.64
C ILE A 45 2.21 1.22 -8.38
N HIS A 46 1.16 0.69 -7.72
CA HIS A 46 -0.12 0.40 -8.36
C HIS A 46 -1.26 1.28 -7.85
N THR A 47 -2.06 1.82 -8.77
CA THR A 47 -3.27 2.58 -8.42
C THR A 47 -4.31 1.67 -7.76
N ALA A 48 -5.29 2.25 -7.05
CA ALA A 48 -6.36 1.47 -6.42
C ALA A 48 -7.15 0.60 -7.43
N GLN A 49 -7.32 1.09 -8.67
CA GLN A 49 -7.98 0.32 -9.72
C GLN A 49 -7.09 -0.82 -10.23
N GLN A 50 -5.80 -0.57 -10.45
CA GLN A 50 -4.85 -1.61 -10.87
C GLN A 50 -4.74 -2.74 -9.85
N ARG A 51 -4.73 -2.41 -8.56
CA ARG A 51 -4.71 -3.44 -7.50
C ARG A 51 -5.94 -4.33 -7.53
N LYS A 52 -7.13 -3.76 -7.74
CA LYS A 52 -8.36 -4.56 -7.91
C LYS A 52 -8.30 -5.45 -9.14
N ALA A 53 -7.78 -4.95 -10.26
CA ALA A 53 -7.61 -5.75 -11.48
C ALA A 53 -6.62 -6.90 -11.27
N ASN A 54 -5.46 -6.63 -10.65
CA ASN A 54 -4.46 -7.65 -10.33
C ASN A 54 -5.02 -8.73 -9.39
N LEU A 55 -5.81 -8.34 -8.39
CA LEU A 55 -6.48 -9.28 -7.49
C LEU A 55 -7.50 -10.16 -8.23
N ALA A 56 -8.28 -9.57 -9.13
CA ALA A 56 -9.22 -10.35 -9.96
C ALA A 56 -8.49 -11.33 -10.89
N GLU A 57 -7.37 -10.92 -11.49
CA GLU A 57 -6.53 -11.78 -12.31
C GLU A 57 -5.91 -12.92 -11.49
N LEU A 58 -5.42 -12.63 -10.29
CA LEU A 58 -4.87 -13.62 -9.38
C LEU A 58 -5.92 -14.68 -9.03
N HIS A 59 -7.11 -14.27 -8.62
CA HIS A 59 -8.20 -15.18 -8.33
C HIS A 59 -8.65 -15.99 -9.54
N ALA A 60 -8.64 -15.40 -10.74
CA ALA A 60 -8.93 -16.14 -11.97
C ALA A 60 -7.88 -17.23 -12.23
N LYS A 61 -6.59 -16.92 -12.02
CA LYS A 61 -5.49 -17.90 -12.14
C LYS A 61 -5.59 -19.00 -11.10
N GLU A 62 -5.88 -18.66 -9.85
CA GLU A 62 -6.09 -19.63 -8.76
C GLU A 62 -7.26 -20.55 -9.04
N LYS A 63 -8.39 -19.98 -9.48
CA LYS A 63 -9.58 -20.75 -9.85
C LYS A 63 -9.29 -21.70 -11.01
N ALA A 64 -8.65 -21.21 -12.08
CA ALA A 64 -8.23 -22.06 -13.19
C ALA A 64 -7.28 -23.16 -12.71
N ALA A 65 -6.35 -22.86 -11.82
CA ALA A 65 -5.45 -23.85 -11.26
C ALA A 65 -6.17 -24.93 -10.45
N ALA A 66 -7.18 -24.56 -9.66
CA ALA A 66 -7.95 -25.48 -8.82
C ALA A 66 -8.89 -26.39 -9.63
N THR A 67 -9.43 -25.92 -10.76
CA THR A 67 -10.48 -26.62 -11.50
C THR A 67 -10.01 -27.29 -12.80
N THR A 68 -8.81 -26.99 -13.27
CA THR A 68 -8.32 -27.49 -14.56
C THR A 68 -7.06 -28.33 -14.44
N TYR A 69 -6.91 -29.26 -15.39
CA TYR A 69 -5.68 -30.00 -15.57
C TYR A 69 -4.59 -29.09 -16.13
N GLY A 70 -3.35 -29.31 -15.70
CA GLY A 70 -2.22 -28.58 -16.24
C GLY A 70 -0.89 -29.18 -15.81
N TRP A 71 0.17 -28.80 -16.50
CA TRP A 71 1.52 -29.18 -16.09
C TRP A 71 2.02 -28.26 -14.99
N VAL A 72 2.57 -28.83 -13.91
CA VAL A 72 3.30 -28.07 -12.89
C VAL A 72 4.77 -28.02 -13.27
N ASN A 73 5.34 -29.17 -13.62
CA ASN A 73 6.71 -29.29 -14.11
C ASN A 73 6.78 -30.43 -15.12
N GLN A 74 6.96 -30.10 -16.39
CA GLN A 74 7.03 -31.09 -17.47
C GLN A 74 8.29 -31.94 -17.41
N LYS A 75 9.42 -31.38 -16.96
CA LYS A 75 10.70 -32.11 -16.88
C LYS A 75 10.62 -33.24 -15.85
N ASP A 76 10.02 -32.93 -14.70
CA ASP A 76 9.82 -33.89 -13.61
C ASP A 76 8.53 -34.71 -13.78
N LYS A 77 7.83 -34.53 -14.90
CA LYS A 77 6.54 -35.18 -15.23
C LYS A 77 5.46 -34.98 -14.16
N VAL A 78 5.46 -33.83 -13.49
CA VAL A 78 4.48 -33.47 -12.45
C VAL A 78 3.30 -32.73 -13.08
N VAL A 79 2.12 -33.33 -12.94
CA VAL A 79 0.84 -32.81 -13.46
C VAL A 79 -0.03 -32.36 -12.29
N ARG A 80 -0.72 -31.24 -12.47
CA ARG A 80 -1.82 -30.78 -11.62
C ARG A 80 -3.14 -31.35 -12.12
N LEU A 81 -3.93 -31.88 -11.20
CA LEU A 81 -5.28 -32.32 -11.44
C LEU A 81 -6.26 -31.36 -10.72
N PRO A 82 -7.51 -31.25 -11.20
CA PRO A 82 -8.57 -30.54 -10.49
C PRO A 82 -8.76 -31.10 -9.08
N ILE A 83 -9.01 -30.21 -8.11
CA ILE A 83 -9.11 -30.58 -6.69
C ILE A 83 -10.19 -31.62 -6.46
N ASP A 84 -11.34 -31.50 -7.11
CA ASP A 84 -12.44 -32.46 -6.97
C ASP A 84 -12.02 -33.89 -7.36
N ARG A 85 -11.25 -34.02 -8.45
CA ARG A 85 -10.73 -35.31 -8.89
C ARG A 85 -9.62 -35.83 -7.99
N ALA A 86 -8.77 -34.94 -7.47
CA ALA A 86 -7.76 -35.32 -6.49
C ALA A 86 -8.41 -35.88 -5.21
N MET A 87 -9.48 -35.26 -4.72
CA MET A 87 -10.24 -35.74 -3.57
C MET A 87 -10.88 -37.10 -3.85
N GLU A 88 -11.54 -37.27 -5.00
CA GLU A 88 -12.17 -38.54 -5.37
C GLU A 88 -11.16 -39.69 -5.46
N LEU A 89 -10.03 -39.48 -6.14
CA LEU A 89 -8.96 -40.48 -6.23
C LEU A 89 -8.37 -40.81 -4.86
N THR A 90 -8.28 -39.81 -3.98
CA THR A 90 -7.82 -40.00 -2.62
C THR A 90 -8.79 -40.89 -1.83
N LEU A 91 -10.09 -40.59 -1.89
CA LEU A 91 -11.12 -41.40 -1.24
C LEU A 91 -11.14 -42.84 -1.78
N GLN A 92 -11.07 -43.02 -3.10
CA GLN A 92 -10.98 -44.36 -3.72
C GLN A 92 -9.76 -45.13 -3.22
N LYS A 93 -8.60 -44.48 -3.15
CA LYS A 93 -7.37 -45.09 -2.65
C LYS A 93 -7.48 -45.52 -1.19
N TYR A 94 -8.13 -44.71 -0.35
CA TYR A 94 -8.35 -45.08 1.06
C TYR A 94 -9.41 -46.18 1.20
N ALA A 95 -10.48 -46.15 0.41
CA ALA A 95 -11.53 -47.17 0.43
C ALA A 95 -11.00 -48.55 -0.01
N ALA A 96 -10.15 -48.61 -1.05
CA ALA A 96 -9.56 -49.85 -1.55
C ALA A 96 -8.46 -50.44 -0.64
N ARG A 97 -8.01 -49.69 0.37
CA ARG A 97 -7.00 -50.13 1.34
C ARG A 97 -7.62 -50.79 2.58
N ASN A 98 -8.94 -50.67 2.75
CA ASN A 98 -9.72 -51.30 3.80
C ASN A 98 -10.44 -52.55 3.26
#